data_AF-A0A7C2W769-F1
#
_entry.id   AF-A0A7C2W769-F1
#
_cell.length_a   1.000
_cell.length_b   1.000
_cell.length_c   1.000
_cell.angle_alpha   90.00
_cell.angle_beta   90.00
_cell.angle_gamma   90.00
#
_symmetry.space_group_name_H-M   'P 1'
#
loop_
_entity.id
_entity.type
_entity.pdbx_description
1 polymer ?
#
loop_
_entity_poly.entity_id
_entity_poly.type
_entity_poly.pdbx_seq_one_letter_code
_entity_poly.pdbx_strand_id
1 'polypeptide(L)'
;MTADRITRRTFLKTTSAAVLAAAASSGRSAEAAGGAIRLGGPIFARHDSPESWIAALQTVGYRAAYCPLSPTADDATVSAYAAAAKRADITIAEVGAWSNP
;
A
#
# COMPACT_ATOMS: atom_id res chain seq x y z
N MET A 1 -1.43 -29.47 -53.79
CA MET A 1 -2.25 -28.60 -52.91
C MET A 1 -1.30 -27.84 -52.01
N THR A 2 -0.94 -26.62 -52.39
CA THR A 2 0.03 -25.75 -51.72
C THR A 2 -0.64 -25.06 -50.54
N ALA A 3 -0.09 -25.22 -49.34
CA ALA A 3 -0.60 -24.60 -48.12
C ALA A 3 -0.32 -23.08 -48.15
N ASP A 4 -1.37 -22.28 -48.03
CA ASP A 4 -1.30 -20.81 -48.01
C ASP A 4 -0.66 -20.34 -46.69
N ARG A 5 0.46 -19.60 -46.78
CA ARG A 5 1.24 -19.14 -45.62
C ARG A 5 0.72 -17.80 -45.14
N ILE A 6 0.04 -17.80 -43.99
CA ILE A 6 -0.34 -16.58 -43.27
C ILE A 6 0.92 -15.72 -43.04
N THR A 7 0.96 -14.55 -43.66
CA THR A 7 2.11 -13.64 -43.59
C THR A 7 1.89 -12.60 -42.48
N ARG A 8 2.98 -12.19 -41.81
CA ARG A 8 2.99 -11.21 -40.70
C ARG A 8 2.20 -9.92 -41.01
N ARG A 9 2.19 -9.51 -42.28
CA ARG A 9 1.50 -8.32 -42.80
C ARG A 9 -0.03 -8.45 -42.78
N THR A 10 -0.56 -9.67 -42.87
CA THR A 10 -2.00 -9.96 -42.75
C THR A 10 -2.43 -9.91 -41.29
N PHE A 11 -1.61 -10.44 -40.37
CA PHE A 11 -1.88 -10.43 -38.92
C PHE A 11 -1.92 -9.02 -38.31
N LEU A 12 -1.03 -8.12 -38.76
CA LEU A 12 -0.96 -6.73 -38.31
C LEU A 12 -2.13 -5.85 -38.79
N LYS A 13 -2.80 -6.20 -39.89
CA LYS A 13 -3.97 -5.44 -40.39
C LYS A 13 -5.29 -5.84 -39.71
N THR A 14 -5.42 -7.08 -39.24
CA THR A 14 -6.67 -7.56 -38.61
C THR A 14 -6.80 -7.12 -37.15
N THR A 15 -5.73 -6.66 -36.51
CA THR A 15 -5.70 -6.36 -35.06
C THR A 15 -5.93 -4.88 -34.70
N SER A 16 -6.10 -3.99 -35.69
CA SER A 16 -6.19 -2.53 -35.46
C SER A 16 -7.57 -2.01 -35.02
N ALA A 17 -8.62 -2.84 -35.00
CA ALA A 17 -9.98 -2.40 -34.65
C ALA A 17 -10.39 -2.66 -33.19
N ALA A 18 -9.60 -3.41 -32.41
CA ALA A 18 -9.97 -3.77 -31.03
C ALA A 18 -9.31 -2.89 -29.94
N VAL A 19 -8.35 -2.04 -30.29
CA VAL A 19 -7.52 -1.31 -29.30
C VAL A 19 -8.16 0.00 -28.81
N LEU A 20 -9.05 0.63 -29.58
CA LEU A 20 -9.65 1.92 -29.19
C LEU A 20 -10.80 1.82 -28.16
N ALA A 21 -11.40 0.64 -27.97
CA ALA A 21 -12.48 0.46 -26.98
C ALA A 21 -11.98 0.05 -25.57
N ALA A 22 -10.73 -0.36 -25.43
CA ALA A 22 -10.17 -0.84 -24.16
C ALA A 22 -9.44 0.23 -23.33
N ALA A 23 -9.18 1.41 -23.90
CA ALA A 23 -8.42 2.47 -23.23
C ALA A 23 -9.24 3.32 -22.24
N ALA A 24 -10.57 3.15 -22.19
CA ALA A 24 -11.45 3.97 -21.34
C ALA A 24 -11.81 3.34 -19.99
N SER A 25 -11.34 2.11 -19.69
CA SER A 25 -11.72 1.39 -18.45
C SER A 25 -10.55 0.98 -17.56
N SER A 26 -9.29 1.31 -17.90
CA SER A 26 -8.11 0.99 -17.07
C SER A 26 -7.99 1.80 -15.78
N GLY A 27 -9.03 2.56 -15.39
CA GLY A 27 -8.93 3.59 -14.37
C GLY A 27 -9.42 3.22 -12.96
N ARG A 28 -10.09 2.08 -12.75
CA ARG A 28 -10.43 1.62 -11.40
C ARG A 28 -10.52 0.10 -11.37
N SER A 29 -9.41 -0.55 -11.00
CA SER A 29 -9.54 -1.77 -10.21
C SER A 29 -10.28 -1.37 -8.95
N ALA A 30 -11.56 -1.68 -8.88
CA ALA A 30 -12.27 -1.72 -7.62
C ALA A 30 -11.55 -2.80 -6.80
N GLU A 31 -10.65 -2.35 -5.92
CA GLU A 31 -9.96 -3.23 -4.98
C GLU A 31 -11.04 -4.01 -4.23
N ALA A 32 -10.99 -5.33 -4.38
CA ALA A 32 -12.01 -6.23 -3.87
C ALA A 32 -12.21 -5.96 -2.38
N ALA A 33 -13.46 -5.83 -1.97
CA ALA A 33 -13.89 -5.72 -0.57
C ALA A 33 -13.70 -7.06 0.17
N GLY A 34 -12.45 -7.51 0.28
CA GLY A 34 -11.97 -8.67 1.03
C GLY A 34 -10.53 -8.35 1.47
N GLY A 35 -10.37 -8.09 2.76
CA GLY A 35 -9.24 -7.35 3.33
C GLY A 35 -7.87 -7.88 2.95
N ALA A 36 -7.13 -7.08 2.16
CA ALA A 36 -5.69 -7.26 2.02
C ALA A 36 -5.03 -7.15 3.40
N ILE A 37 -4.13 -8.10 3.70
CA ILE A 37 -3.37 -8.09 4.95
C ILE A 37 -2.49 -6.82 5.01
N ARG A 38 -2.57 -6.10 6.12
CA ARG A 38 -1.68 -4.96 6.40
C ARG A 38 -0.39 -5.47 7.02
N LEU A 39 0.71 -5.38 6.28
CA LEU A 39 2.02 -5.77 6.76
C LEU A 39 2.65 -4.65 7.60
N GLY A 40 3.35 -5.06 8.65
CA GLY A 40 4.09 -4.18 9.56
C GLY A 40 5.31 -4.89 10.12
N GLY A 41 6.19 -4.12 10.75
CA GLY A 41 7.42 -4.60 11.36
C GLY A 41 8.20 -3.48 12.04
N PRO A 42 9.36 -3.78 12.64
CA PRO A 42 10.21 -2.78 13.26
C PRO A 42 10.74 -1.78 12.22
N ILE A 43 10.73 -0.50 12.59
CA ILE A 43 11.42 0.57 11.85
C ILE A 43 12.60 1.06 12.69
N PHE A 44 13.78 1.15 12.07
CA PHE A 44 15.01 1.60 12.74
C PHE A 44 15.33 3.08 12.48
N ALA A 45 14.57 3.72 11.59
CA ALA A 45 14.69 5.15 11.35
C ALA A 45 14.24 5.93 12.58
N ARG A 46 15.08 6.87 13.03
CA ARG A 46 14.73 7.81 14.08
C ARG A 46 13.57 8.70 13.61
N HIS A 47 12.58 8.84 14.46
CA HIS A 47 11.44 9.72 14.31
C HIS A 47 11.17 10.40 15.66
N ASP A 48 10.79 11.67 15.63
CA ASP A 48 10.54 12.51 16.80
C ASP A 48 9.16 13.18 16.76
N SER A 49 8.38 12.89 15.72
CA SER A 49 7.11 13.53 15.40
C SER A 49 6.17 12.54 14.69
N PRO A 50 4.85 12.74 14.77
CA PRO A 50 3.89 11.91 14.05
C PRO A 50 4.19 11.85 12.54
N GLU A 51 4.56 12.98 11.94
CA GLU A 51 4.84 13.10 10.51
C GLU A 51 6.09 12.35 10.10
N SER A 52 7.20 12.47 10.87
CA SER A 52 8.43 11.74 10.58
C SER A 52 8.27 10.22 10.77
N TRP A 53 7.44 9.81 11.74
CA TRP A 53 7.10 8.40 11.94
C TRP A 53 6.30 7.82 10.76
N ILE A 54 5.28 8.54 10.27
CA ILE A 54 4.53 8.13 9.07
C ILE A 54 5.44 8.06 7.84
N ALA A 55 6.31 9.04 7.64
CA ALA A 55 7.25 9.04 6.52
C ALA A 55 8.19 7.82 6.56
N ALA A 56 8.66 7.42 7.75
CA ALA A 56 9.48 6.22 7.91
C ALA A 56 8.71 4.95 7.53
N LEU A 57 7.45 4.80 7.95
CA LEU A 57 6.61 3.66 7.61
C LEU A 57 6.31 3.59 6.09
N GLN A 58 6.04 4.73 5.48
CA GLN A 58 5.78 4.81 4.04
C GLN A 58 7.03 4.46 3.21
N THR A 59 8.22 4.83 3.70
CA THR A 59 9.49 4.50 3.05
C THR A 59 9.70 2.99 2.92
N VAL A 60 9.24 2.21 3.91
CA VAL A 60 9.34 0.74 3.91
C VAL A 60 8.06 0.04 3.40
N GLY A 61 7.03 0.79 3.01
CA GLY A 61 5.77 0.27 2.47
C GLY A 61 4.86 -0.39 3.50
N TYR A 62 5.02 -0.08 4.79
CA TYR A 62 4.17 -0.65 5.83
C TYR A 62 2.81 0.04 5.94
N ARG A 63 1.82 -0.77 6.29
CA ARG A 63 0.42 -0.39 6.53
C ARG A 63 -0.03 -0.70 7.95
N ALA A 64 0.78 -1.45 8.69
CA ALA A 64 0.66 -1.67 10.12
C ALA A 64 1.97 -1.32 10.84
N ALA A 65 1.88 -0.93 12.11
CA ALA A 65 3.05 -0.49 12.88
C ALA A 65 2.91 -0.80 14.38
N TYR A 66 4.05 -0.81 15.07
CA TYR A 66 4.11 -0.73 16.53
C TYR A 66 3.71 0.65 17.01
N CYS A 67 3.16 0.74 18.23
CA CYS A 67 2.97 2.03 18.88
C CYS A 67 4.34 2.69 19.11
N PRO A 68 4.60 3.90 18.58
CA PRO A 68 5.88 4.58 18.72
C PRO A 68 6.02 5.32 20.06
N LEU A 69 5.03 5.21 20.95
CA LEU A 69 4.92 5.99 22.17
C LEU A 69 5.22 5.14 23.42
N SER A 70 5.78 5.82 24.43
CA SER A 70 5.84 5.31 25.80
C SER A 70 4.43 5.11 26.38
N PRO A 71 4.20 4.12 27.26
CA PRO A 71 2.96 4.00 28.03
C PRO A 71 2.63 5.22 28.89
N THR A 72 3.61 6.11 29.12
CA THR A 72 3.48 7.34 29.91
C THR A 72 3.31 8.60 29.05
N ALA A 73 3.13 8.47 27.73
CA ALA A 73 2.89 9.62 26.86
C ALA A 73 1.56 10.32 27.22
N ASP A 74 1.52 11.65 27.11
CA ASP A 74 0.30 12.43 27.37
C ASP A 74 -0.77 12.27 26.28
N ASP A 75 -2.01 12.58 26.64
CA ASP A 75 -3.19 12.43 25.76
C ASP A 75 -3.07 13.24 24.46
N ALA A 76 -2.42 14.41 24.51
CA ALA A 76 -2.23 15.26 23.33
C ALA A 76 -1.30 14.59 22.32
N THR A 77 -0.21 14.00 22.81
CA THR A 77 0.75 13.23 22.03
C THR A 77 0.10 11.98 21.46
N VAL A 78 -0.63 11.21 22.27
CA VAL A 78 -1.37 10.02 21.81
C VAL A 78 -2.35 10.39 20.69
N SER A 79 -3.13 11.46 20.88
CA SER A 79 -4.08 11.96 19.90
C SER A 79 -3.40 12.38 18.58
N ALA A 80 -2.25 13.06 18.66
CA ALA A 80 -1.49 13.48 17.48
C ALA A 80 -1.01 12.29 16.63
N TYR A 81 -0.44 11.26 17.27
CA TYR A 81 0.01 10.04 16.57
C TYR A 81 -1.17 9.22 16.01
N ALA A 82 -2.25 9.07 16.79
CA ALA A 82 -3.46 8.38 16.32
C ALA A 82 -4.08 9.07 15.10
N ALA A 83 -4.13 10.41 15.12
CA ALA A 83 -4.63 11.20 14.00
C ALA A 83 -3.73 11.06 12.76
N ALA A 84 -2.40 11.07 12.92
CA ALA A 84 -1.47 10.85 11.83
C ALA A 84 -1.60 9.45 11.22
N ALA A 85 -1.69 8.41 12.06
CA ALA A 85 -1.90 7.03 11.62
C ALA A 85 -3.19 6.88 10.80
N LYS A 86 -4.29 7.45 11.31
CA LYS A 86 -5.59 7.42 10.63
C LYS A 86 -5.55 8.12 9.28
N ARG A 87 -4.92 9.30 9.18
CA ARG A 87 -4.79 10.02 7.90
C ARG A 87 -3.99 9.25 6.86
N ALA A 88 -3.01 8.46 7.30
CA ALA A 88 -2.12 7.69 6.43
C ALA A 88 -2.55 6.23 6.19
N ASP A 89 -3.72 5.81 6.69
CA ASP A 89 -4.19 4.41 6.67
C ASP A 89 -3.15 3.42 7.26
N ILE A 90 -2.50 3.85 8.35
CA ILE A 90 -1.63 3.01 9.18
C ILE A 90 -2.44 2.49 10.36
N THR A 91 -2.45 1.17 10.55
CA THR A 91 -3.01 0.53 11.75
C THR A 91 -1.92 0.31 12.79
N ILE A 92 -2.09 0.86 14.00
CA ILE A 92 -1.24 0.49 15.14
C ILE A 92 -1.74 -0.87 15.62
N ALA A 93 -0.95 -1.93 15.37
CA ALA A 93 -1.38 -3.32 15.54
C ALA A 93 -0.80 -3.99 16.79
N GLU A 94 0.29 -3.46 17.35
CA GLU A 94 0.89 -3.98 18.58
C GLU A 94 1.34 -2.82 19.49
N VAL A 95 1.15 -3.00 20.80
CA VAL A 95 1.54 -2.04 21.84
C VAL A 95 2.35 -2.78 22.90
N GLY A 96 3.65 -2.47 22.96
CA GLY A 96 4.57 -2.96 24.00
C GLY A 96 5.13 -4.36 23.76
N ALA A 97 6.24 -4.65 24.44
CA ALA A 97 6.77 -6.00 24.62
C ALA A 97 6.38 -6.48 26.01
N TRP A 98 5.82 -7.70 26.12
CA TRP A 98 5.55 -8.28 27.43
C TRP A 98 6.88 -8.58 28.13
N SER A 99 7.11 -7.94 29.28
CA SER A 99 8.26 -8.20 30.13
C SER A 99 7.76 -8.91 31.38
N ASN A 100 8.11 -10.18 31.51
CA ASN A 100 7.93 -10.96 32.73
C ASN A 100 9.31 -11.25 33.33
N PRO A 101 9.79 -10.40 34.27
CA PRO A 101 11.08 -10.59 34.92
C PRO A 101 11.16 -11.89 35.73
#